data_AF-A0A845JTR7-F1
#
_entry.id   AF-A0A845JTR7-F1
#
_cell.length_a   1.000
_cell.length_b   1.000
_cell.length_c   1.000
_cell.angle_alpha   90.00
_cell.angle_beta   90.00
_cell.angle_gamma   90.00
#
_symmetry.space_group_name_H-M   'P 1'
#
loop_
_entity.id
_entity.type
_entity.pdbx_description
1 polymer ?
#
loop_
_entity_poly.entity_id
_entity_poly.type
_entity_poly.pdbx_seq_one_letter_code
_entity_poly.pdbx_strand_id
1 'polypeptide(L)'
;MRIKKTKFKGLVILNGVRHQDQRGYLRELVIEKLIKKKFKFQITSLSKKNVLRGLHFQVRKPQGKLISVLKGEIFDVAVDLRKNSKTYGKYFSIKLSEKNCTSVFIPPGFAHGF
;
A
#
# COMPACT_ATOMS: atom_id res chain seq x y z
N MET A 1 1.66 1.56 -15.45
CA MET A 1 1.94 1.82 -14.02
C MET A 1 3.39 2.28 -13.82
N ARG A 2 3.67 3.27 -12.96
CA ARG A 2 5.05 3.75 -12.66
C ARG A 2 5.40 3.54 -11.18
N ILE A 3 6.63 3.09 -10.90
CA ILE A 3 7.12 2.91 -9.52
C ILE A 3 7.90 4.15 -9.07
N LYS A 4 7.57 4.69 -7.90
CA LYS A 4 8.34 5.74 -7.23
C LYS A 4 8.93 5.20 -5.93
N LYS A 5 10.25 5.31 -5.79
CA LYS A 5 10.96 4.97 -4.55
C LYS A 5 10.67 6.01 -3.46
N THR A 6 10.74 5.58 -2.21
CA THR A 6 10.62 6.47 -1.05
C THR A 6 11.93 6.49 -0.26
N LYS A 7 12.01 7.37 0.76
CA LYS A 7 13.12 7.37 1.72
C LYS A 7 13.18 6.09 2.58
N PHE A 8 12.11 5.30 2.60
CA PHE A 8 12.02 4.05 3.33
C PHE A 8 12.45 2.88 2.44
N LYS A 9 13.56 2.22 2.80
CA LYS A 9 14.14 1.14 1.98
C LYS A 9 13.10 0.04 1.68
N GLY A 10 12.79 -0.18 0.41
CA GLY A 10 11.87 -1.22 -0.06
C GLY A 10 10.39 -0.83 -0.08
N LEU A 11 10.01 0.29 0.53
CA LEU A 11 8.66 0.84 0.43
C LEU A 11 8.57 1.67 -0.85
N VAL A 12 7.63 1.32 -1.72
CA VAL A 12 7.45 1.96 -3.03
C VAL A 12 6.01 2.34 -3.27
N ILE A 13 5.82 3.45 -3.98
CA ILE A 13 4.54 3.93 -4.45
C ILE A 13 4.35 3.46 -5.89
N LEU A 14 3.19 2.91 -6.20
CA LEU A 14 2.80 2.54 -7.56
C LEU A 14 1.74 3.53 -8.04
N ASN A 15 2.08 4.32 -9.04
CA ASN A 15 1.15 5.21 -9.71
C ASN A 15 0.43 4.41 -10.80
N GLY A 16 -0.81 4.01 -10.49
CA GLY A 16 -1.71 3.35 -11.43
C GLY A 16 -2.24 4.33 -12.49
N VAL A 17 -2.82 3.76 -13.54
CA VAL A 17 -3.49 4.52 -14.60
C VAL A 17 -4.94 4.04 -14.63
N ARG A 18 -5.86 5.01 -14.74
CA ARG A 18 -7.28 4.74 -14.92
C ARG A 18 -7.62 5.00 -16.38
N HIS A 19 -7.96 3.94 -17.10
CA HIS A 19 -8.42 4.03 -18.48
C HIS A 19 -9.93 4.21 -18.43
N GLN A 20 -10.42 5.39 -18.83
CA GLN A 20 -11.83 5.75 -18.77
C GLN A 20 -12.44 5.78 -20.16
N ASP A 21 -13.70 5.38 -20.25
CA ASP A 21 -14.54 5.54 -21.43
C ASP A 21 -16.01 5.65 -21.01
N GLN A 22 -16.91 5.79 -21.99
CA GLN A 22 -18.35 5.95 -21.77
C GLN A 22 -19.03 4.82 -20.97
N ARG A 23 -18.41 3.64 -20.84
CA ARG A 23 -18.92 2.49 -20.08
C ARG A 23 -18.47 2.51 -18.62
N GLY A 24 -17.44 3.29 -18.29
CA GLY A 24 -16.84 3.34 -16.97
C GLY A 24 -15.32 3.43 -17.01
N TYR A 25 -14.64 2.54 -16.28
CA TYR A 25 -13.18 2.54 -16.24
C TYR A 25 -12.57 1.16 -16.03
N LEU A 26 -11.36 1.01 -16.55
CA LEU A 26 -10.46 -0.11 -16.28
C LEU A 26 -9.21 0.40 -15.59
N ARG A 27 -8.74 -0.34 -14.58
CA ARG A 27 -7.43 -0.09 -13.95
C ARG A 27 -6.76 -1.39 -13.54
N GLU A 28 -5.46 -1.46 -13.73
CA GLU A 28 -4.64 -2.54 -13.22
C GLU A 28 -4.33 -2.29 -11.73
N LEU A 29 -4.62 -3.25 -10.86
CA LEU A 29 -4.34 -3.12 -9.42
C LEU A 29 -2.89 -3.47 -9.09
N VAL A 30 -2.38 -4.54 -9.69
CA VAL A 30 -1.08 -5.13 -9.37
C VAL A 30 -0.43 -5.65 -10.64
N ILE A 31 0.85 -5.31 -10.83
CA ILE A 31 1.72 -5.99 -11.78
C ILE A 31 2.83 -6.64 -10.94
N GLU A 32 2.69 -7.93 -10.61
CA GLU A 32 3.64 -8.62 -9.70
C GLU A 32 5.08 -8.53 -10.18
N LYS A 33 5.30 -8.54 -11.50
CA LYS A 33 6.62 -8.37 -12.13
C LYS A 33 7.32 -7.06 -11.73
N LEU A 34 6.55 -6.00 -11.47
CA LEU A 34 7.07 -4.71 -11.01
C LEU A 34 7.54 -4.76 -9.56
N ILE A 35 6.87 -5.54 -8.72
CA ILE A 35 7.19 -5.67 -7.29
C ILE A 35 8.19 -6.81 -7.03
N LYS A 36 8.32 -7.76 -7.96
CA LYS A 36 9.16 -8.97 -7.84
C LYS A 36 8.88 -9.73 -6.55
N LYS A 37 7.60 -9.83 -6.17
CA LYS A 37 7.10 -10.57 -5.00
C LYS A 37 5.85 -11.35 -5.38
N LYS A 38 5.67 -12.51 -4.77
CA LYS A 38 4.44 -13.31 -4.85
C LYS A 38 3.57 -12.99 -3.65
N PHE A 39 2.30 -12.66 -3.87
CA PHE A 39 1.33 -12.48 -2.80
C PHE A 39 0.62 -13.81 -2.52
N LYS A 40 0.59 -14.22 -1.25
CA LYS A 40 0.02 -15.53 -0.86
C LYS A 40 -1.50 -15.56 -0.84
N PHE A 41 -2.11 -14.42 -0.55
CA PHE A 41 -3.54 -14.25 -0.45
C PHE A 41 -3.90 -12.79 -0.71
N GLN A 42 -5.17 -12.55 -0.93
CA GLN A 42 -5.75 -11.23 -1.12
C GLN A 42 -6.85 -11.03 -0.08
N ILE A 43 -6.99 -9.80 0.42
CA ILE A 43 -8.05 -9.43 1.34
C ILE A 43 -8.70 -8.14 0.87
N THR A 44 -9.98 -7.99 1.21
CA THR A 44 -10.73 -6.76 1.01
C THR A 44 -11.41 -6.37 2.31
N SER A 45 -11.59 -5.07 2.52
CA SER A 45 -12.33 -4.54 3.66
C SER A 45 -13.14 -3.34 3.25
N LEU A 46 -14.30 -3.18 3.89
CA LEU A 46 -15.12 -1.97 3.81
C LEU A 46 -15.12 -1.31 5.19
N SER A 47 -14.92 0.01 5.21
CA SER A 47 -14.87 0.80 6.44
C SER A 47 -15.75 2.03 6.27
N LYS A 48 -16.49 2.40 7.32
CA LYS A 48 -17.22 3.68 7.37
C LYS A 48 -16.21 4.83 7.55
N LYS A 49 -16.65 6.06 7.30
CA LYS A 49 -15.84 7.26 7.54
C LYS A 49 -15.31 7.27 8.98
N ASN A 50 -14.05 7.67 9.16
CA ASN A 50 -13.33 7.77 10.44
C ASN A 50 -13.03 6.44 11.16
N VAL A 51 -13.24 5.28 10.53
CA VAL A 51 -12.74 4.01 11.08
C VAL A 51 -11.23 3.94 10.90
N LEU A 52 -10.52 3.73 12.00
CA LEU A 52 -9.07 3.50 12.02
C LEU A 52 -8.81 1.99 12.16
N ARG A 53 -7.92 1.44 11.33
CA ARG A 53 -7.45 0.05 11.48
C ARG A 53 -5.94 0.02 11.56
N GLY A 54 -5.39 -0.35 12.72
CA GLY A 54 -3.95 -0.52 12.90
C GLY A 54 -3.43 -0.02 14.24
N LEU A 55 -2.11 0.02 14.44
CA LEU A 55 -1.09 -0.45 13.50
C LEU A 55 -0.86 -1.97 13.62
N HIS A 56 -1.02 -2.70 12.51
CA HIS A 56 -0.85 -4.14 12.46
C HIS A 56 0.56 -4.54 12.01
N PHE A 57 1.17 -5.48 12.74
CA PHE A 57 2.49 -6.02 12.44
C PHE A 57 2.52 -7.55 12.67
N GLN A 58 3.39 -8.25 11.95
CA GLN A 58 3.61 -9.69 12.11
C GLN A 58 5.08 -9.95 12.43
N VAL A 59 5.34 -10.45 13.65
CA VAL A 59 6.69 -10.84 14.08
C VAL A 59 7.10 -12.17 13.43
N ARG A 60 6.24 -13.18 13.51
CA ARG A 60 6.47 -14.50 12.91
C ARG A 60 5.94 -14.50 11.48
N LYS A 61 6.76 -14.97 10.52
CA LYS A 61 6.46 -15.00 9.07
C LYS A 61 5.99 -13.62 8.54
N PRO A 62 6.82 -12.56 8.66
CA PRO A 62 6.43 -11.21 8.26
C PRO A 62 6.12 -11.14 6.77
N GLN A 63 5.10 -10.35 6.41
CA GLN A 63 4.58 -10.28 5.05
C GLN A 63 4.66 -8.86 4.51
N GLY A 64 4.96 -8.75 3.21
CA GLY A 64 4.79 -7.52 2.47
C GLY A 64 3.33 -7.34 2.10
N LYS A 65 2.86 -6.10 2.10
CA LYS A 65 1.48 -5.74 1.77
C LYS A 65 1.48 -4.81 0.55
N LEU A 66 0.54 -5.02 -0.35
CA LEU A 66 0.22 -4.05 -1.39
C LEU A 66 -1.17 -3.50 -1.10
N ILE A 67 -1.25 -2.20 -0.80
CA ILE A 67 -2.49 -1.55 -0.40
C ILE A 67 -2.98 -0.68 -1.56
N SER A 68 -4.27 -0.81 -1.88
CA SER A 68 -4.96 -0.03 -2.91
C SER A 68 -6.40 0.22 -2.49
N VAL A 69 -6.97 1.36 -2.91
CA VAL A 69 -8.36 1.73 -2.61
C VAL A 69 -9.20 1.61 -3.87
N LEU A 70 -10.21 0.74 -3.83
CA LEU A 70 -11.15 0.52 -4.94
C LEU A 70 -12.28 1.56 -4.96
N LYS A 71 -12.75 1.98 -3.78
CA LYS A 71 -13.82 2.95 -3.61
C LYS A 71 -13.55 3.87 -2.43
N GLY A 72 -13.78 5.17 -2.59
CA GLY A 72 -13.53 6.19 -1.56
C GLY A 72 -12.05 6.56 -1.41
N GLU A 73 -11.64 6.89 -0.18
CA GLU A 73 -10.27 7.30 0.17
C GLU A 73 -9.88 6.87 1.59
N ILE A 74 -8.57 6.68 1.81
CA ILE A 74 -7.96 6.44 3.12
C ILE A 74 -6.68 7.28 3.28
N PHE A 75 -6.29 7.51 4.53
CA PHE A 75 -4.96 8.03 4.89
C PHE A 75 -4.10 6.89 5.40
N ASP A 76 -3.28 6.31 4.52
CA ASP A 76 -2.50 5.10 4.82
C ASP A 76 -1.17 5.47 5.51
N VAL A 77 -0.80 4.72 6.54
CA VAL A 77 0.40 4.92 7.36
C VAL A 77 1.18 3.62 7.48
N ALA A 78 2.50 3.71 7.30
CA ALA A 78 3.43 2.62 7.51
C ALA A 78 4.60 3.06 8.42
N VAL A 79 4.85 2.32 9.51
CA VAL A 79 5.92 2.60 10.48
C VAL A 79 7.03 1.56 10.33
N ASP A 80 8.27 2.02 10.15
CA ASP A 80 9.43 1.14 9.97
C ASP A 80 9.90 0.57 11.32
N LEU A 81 9.65 -0.72 11.54
CA LEU A 81 10.02 -1.42 12.78
C LEU A 81 11.28 -2.28 12.61
N ARG A 82 12.05 -2.10 11.54
CA ARG A 82 13.31 -2.84 11.32
C ARG A 82 14.44 -2.17 12.10
N LYS A 83 14.91 -2.81 13.17
CA LYS A 83 15.93 -2.25 14.09
C LYS A 83 17.19 -1.70 13.39
N ASN A 84 17.64 -2.34 12.31
CA ASN A 84 18.84 -1.95 11.57
C ASN A 84 18.57 -0.94 10.44
N SER A 85 17.37 -0.36 10.36
CA SER A 85 17.00 0.60 9.32
C SER A 85 17.41 2.02 9.69
N LYS A 86 17.93 2.79 8.71
CA LYS A 86 18.16 4.24 8.85
C LYS A 86 16.88 5.05 9.14
N THR A 87 15.72 4.45 8.89
CA THR A 87 14.41 5.03 9.14
C THR A 87 13.64 4.34 10.27
N TYR A 88 14.31 3.55 11.14
CA TYR A 88 13.68 2.89 12.28
C TYR A 88 12.89 3.88 13.14
N GLY A 89 11.66 3.51 13.51
CA GLY A 89 10.73 4.33 14.30
C GLY A 89 10.07 5.48 13.52
N LYS A 90 10.51 5.79 12.29
CA LYS A 90 9.89 6.81 11.44
C LYS A 90 8.71 6.22 10.67
N TYR A 91 7.78 7.09 10.28
CA TYR A 91 6.61 6.70 9.50
C TYR A 91 6.59 7.33 8.10
N PHE A 92 5.99 6.58 7.17
CA PHE A 92 5.55 7.03 5.86
C PHE A 92 4.03 7.19 5.90
N SER A 93 3.50 8.19 5.19
CA SER A 93 2.06 8.32 4.99
C SER A 93 1.74 8.71 3.55
N ILE A 94 0.58 8.29 3.07
CA ILE A 94 0.07 8.60 1.74
C ILE A 94 -1.46 8.55 1.72
N LYS A 95 -2.09 9.47 0.99
CA LYS A 95 -3.52 9.38 0.69
C LYS A 95 -3.72 8.43 -0.50
N LEU A 96 -4.50 7.37 -0.32
CA LEU A 96 -4.88 6.45 -1.38
C LEU A 96 -6.37 6.62 -1.68
N SER A 97 -6.75 6.63 -2.95
CA SER A 97 -8.16 6.78 -3.31
C SER A 97 -8.50 6.09 -4.63
N GLU A 98 -9.80 5.89 -4.84
CA GLU A 98 -10.34 5.46 -6.13
C GLU A 98 -9.93 6.42 -7.26
N LYS A 99 -9.78 7.72 -6.96
CA LYS A 99 -9.50 8.77 -7.94
C LYS A 99 -8.04 8.83 -8.32
N ASN A 100 -7.12 8.80 -7.35
CA ASN A 100 -5.69 8.91 -7.63
C ASN A 100 -5.07 7.60 -8.14
N CYS A 101 -5.79 6.47 -8.01
CA CYS A 101 -5.35 5.15 -8.48
C CYS A 101 -3.94 4.78 -8.01
N THR A 102 -3.53 5.32 -6.87
CA THR A 102 -2.23 5.08 -6.29
C THR A 102 -2.32 3.88 -5.35
N SER A 103 -1.28 3.07 -5.35
CA SER A 103 -1.10 1.96 -4.43
C SER A 103 0.26 2.09 -3.73
N VAL A 104 0.40 1.47 -2.56
CA VAL A 104 1.68 1.43 -1.85
C VAL A 104 2.06 -0.02 -1.55
N PHE A 105 3.29 -0.39 -1.91
CA PHE A 105 3.88 -1.63 -1.43
C PHE A 105 4.69 -1.35 -0.17
N ILE A 106 4.30 -2.01 0.91
CA ILE A 106 4.92 -1.97 2.22
C ILE A 106 5.69 -3.28 2.42
N PRO A 107 7.02 -3.28 2.55
CA PRO A 107 7.79 -4.50 2.68
C PRO A 107 7.63 -5.12 4.09
N PRO A 108 8.01 -6.40 4.26
CA PRO A 108 8.10 -7.03 5.58
C PRO A 108 8.92 -6.16 6.56
N GLY A 109 8.51 -6.12 7.82
CA GLY A 109 9.18 -5.34 8.86
C GLY A 109 8.55 -3.98 9.17
N PHE A 110 7.43 -3.63 8.53
CA PHE A 110 6.66 -2.41 8.83
C PHE A 110 5.35 -2.74 9.53
N ALA A 111 4.97 -1.92 10.52
CA ALA A 111 3.60 -1.87 10.99
C ALA A 111 2.75 -0.99 10.06
N HIS A 112 1.48 -1.32 9.87
CA HIS A 112 0.61 -0.67 8.88
C HIS A 112 -0.79 -0.43 9.43
N GLY A 113 -1.36 0.72 9.07
CA GLY A 113 -2.76 1.04 9.30
C GLY A 113 -3.24 2.17 8.39
N PHE A 114 -4.55 2.44 8.43
CA PHE A 114 -5.19 3.50 7.68
C PHE A 114 -6.43 4.05 8.40
#